data_AF-A0A662FQK1-F1
#
_entry.id   AF-A0A662FQK1-F1
#
_cell.length_a   1.000
_cell.length_b   1.000
_cell.length_c   1.000
_cell.angle_alpha   90.00
_cell.angle_beta   90.00
_cell.angle_gamma   90.00
#
_symmetry.space_group_name_H-M   'P 1'
#
loop_
_entity.id
_entity.type
_entity.pdbx_description
1 polymer ?
#
loop_
_entity_poly.entity_id
_entity_poly.type
_entity_poly.pdbx_seq_one_letter_code
_entity_poly.pdbx_strand_id
1 'polypeptide(L)'
;MTNRDLLLSEAGKLGLTFAKNAKTETIQKAVDKANIEATEEKAFIDAGGSVEPAEAVPTIEEITDQIEKKFAAKFEMEKAKMQANMEVNIATKDDKAGAQRATIGQAKLRARKEALKLIRVVITVKDPAKQSWEGEIISAGNDVIGEVKKFIPYMNAEEGYHIPQIILNVLKDKECTVFVNRKGADGKMLKKAKQIKAYAFEYLEPLTPDELTELGRSQTDRQALD
;
A
#
# COMPACT_ATOMS: atom_id res chain seq x y z
N MET A 1 12.00 38.69 35.12
CA MET A 1 10.81 38.53 34.26
C MET A 1 11.19 37.58 33.14
N THR A 2 10.37 36.57 32.85
CA THR A 2 10.62 35.69 31.70
C THR A 2 10.17 36.35 30.40
N ASN A 3 10.71 35.94 29.25
CA ASN A 3 10.32 36.46 27.92
C ASN A 3 8.79 36.36 27.72
N ARG A 4 8.19 35.27 28.20
CA ARG A 4 6.75 35.08 28.23
C ARG A 4 5.99 36.19 29.00
N ASP A 5 6.50 36.60 30.15
CA ASP A 5 5.85 37.63 30.98
C ASP A 5 5.90 39.01 30.29
N LEU A 6 7.00 39.29 29.57
CA LEU A 6 7.14 40.52 28.78
C LEU A 6 6.12 40.56 27.64
N LEU A 7 5.96 39.46 26.90
CA LEU A 7 4.98 39.38 25.81
C LEU A 7 3.53 39.44 26.28
N LEU A 8 3.22 38.87 27.44
CA LEU A 8 1.88 38.99 28.04
C LEU A 8 1.60 40.42 28.53
N SER A 9 2.61 41.12 29.05
CA SER A 9 2.48 42.54 29.43
C SER A 9 2.27 43.43 28.21
N GLU A 10 3.00 43.18 27.12
CA GLU A 10 2.85 43.91 25.85
C GLU A 10 1.50 43.63 25.20
N ALA A 11 1.09 42.36 25.12
CA ALA A 11 -0.25 41.97 24.68
C ALA A 11 -1.35 42.63 25.50
N GLY A 12 -1.17 42.73 26.82
CA GLY A 12 -2.12 43.39 27.72
C GLY A 12 -2.27 44.89 27.44
N LYS A 13 -1.19 45.58 27.04
CA LYS A 13 -1.25 46.99 26.59
C LYS A 13 -2.03 47.15 25.28
N LEU A 14 -2.01 46.13 24.43
CA LEU A 14 -2.76 46.06 23.16
C LEU A 14 -4.17 45.47 23.32
N GLY A 15 -4.62 45.17 24.55
CA GLY A 15 -5.95 44.62 24.82
C GLY A 15 -6.14 43.14 24.46
N LEU A 16 -5.06 42.40 24.15
CA LEU A 16 -5.10 40.99 23.78
C LEU A 16 -5.01 40.08 25.03
N THR A 17 -6.00 39.21 25.23
CA THR A 17 -6.01 38.23 26.33
C THR A 17 -5.66 36.82 25.84
N PHE A 18 -4.76 36.12 26.56
CA PHE A 18 -4.33 34.77 26.21
C PHE A 18 -4.58 33.77 27.35
N ALA A 19 -4.85 32.50 27.00
CA ALA A 19 -4.97 31.41 27.96
C ALA A 19 -3.61 31.11 28.64
N LYS A 20 -3.65 30.66 29.90
CA LYS A 20 -2.45 30.42 30.74
C LYS A 20 -1.43 29.45 30.11
N ASN A 21 -1.86 28.57 29.22
CA ASN A 21 -1.05 27.56 28.53
C ASN A 21 -0.69 27.92 27.06
N ALA A 22 -1.03 29.11 26.57
CA ALA A 22 -0.71 29.53 25.21
C ALA A 22 0.81 29.49 24.95
N LYS A 23 1.25 29.03 23.78
CA LYS A 23 2.68 28.96 23.44
C LYS A 23 3.26 30.36 23.19
N THR A 24 4.53 30.57 23.51
CA THR A 24 5.23 31.87 23.35
C THR A 24 5.23 32.36 21.91
N GLU A 25 5.42 31.46 20.93
CA GLU A 25 5.39 31.81 19.50
C GLU A 25 4.03 32.34 19.03
N THR A 26 2.94 31.85 19.62
CA THR A 26 1.59 32.29 19.26
C THR A 26 1.29 33.69 19.82
N ILE A 27 1.77 33.98 21.03
CA ILE A 27 1.65 35.30 21.65
C ILE A 27 2.47 36.32 20.85
N GLN A 28 3.71 35.97 20.47
CA GLN A 28 4.57 36.83 19.67
C GLN A 28 3.92 37.23 18.33
N LYS A 29 3.44 36.25 17.56
CA LYS A 29 2.82 36.51 16.24
C LYS A 29 1.59 37.44 16.34
N ALA A 30 0.82 37.31 17.42
CA ALA A 30 -0.36 38.14 17.62
C ALA A 30 0.01 39.59 18.03
N VAL A 31 1.04 39.74 18.86
CA VAL A 31 1.59 41.06 19.24
C VAL A 31 2.18 41.77 18.02
N ASP A 32 2.98 41.07 17.22
CA ASP A 32 3.59 41.64 16.00
C ASP A 32 2.53 42.11 15.02
N LYS A 33 1.48 41.30 14.82
CA LYS A 33 0.36 41.66 13.95
C LYS A 33 -0.40 42.89 14.43
N ALA A 34 -0.72 42.95 15.73
CA ALA A 34 -1.42 44.08 16.32
C ALA A 34 -0.57 45.36 16.30
N ASN A 35 0.75 45.25 16.47
CA ASN A 35 1.67 46.38 16.30
C ASN A 35 1.68 46.89 14.86
N ILE A 36 1.67 46.01 13.85
CA ILE A 36 1.59 46.42 12.44
C ILE A 36 0.28 47.17 12.17
N GLU A 37 -0.86 46.61 12.59
CA GLU A 37 -2.19 47.23 12.44
C GLU A 37 -2.25 48.60 13.16
N ALA A 38 -1.68 48.72 14.36
CA ALA A 38 -1.58 49.98 15.09
C ALA A 38 -0.63 51.00 14.45
N THR A 39 0.38 50.55 13.71
CA THR A 39 1.31 51.43 12.97
C THR A 39 0.62 51.98 11.72
N GLU A 40 -0.20 51.17 11.05
CA GLU A 40 -1.02 51.58 9.91
C GLU A 40 -2.11 52.58 10.34
N GLU A 41 -2.75 52.39 11.49
CA GLU A 41 -3.70 53.38 12.04
C GLU A 41 -3.01 54.68 12.50
N LYS A 42 -1.83 54.61 13.12
CA LYS A 42 -1.08 55.83 13.51
C LYS A 42 -0.58 56.62 12.31
N ALA A 43 -0.18 55.96 11.23
CA ALA A 43 0.21 56.62 9.98
C ALA A 43 -0.94 57.39 9.33
N PHE A 44 -2.19 57.00 9.62
CA PHE A 44 -3.39 57.72 9.15
C PHE A 44 -3.73 58.95 10.01
N ILE A 45 -3.39 58.93 11.31
CA ILE A 45 -3.74 60.01 12.26
C ILE A 45 -2.66 61.10 12.32
N ASP A 46 -1.37 60.76 12.12
CA ASP A 46 -0.24 61.72 12.18
C ASP A 46 -0.08 62.54 10.89
N ALA A 47 -0.82 62.19 9.83
CA ALA A 47 -0.96 63.00 8.61
C ALA A 47 -2.00 64.12 8.82
N GLY A 48 -1.79 64.93 9.87
CA GLY A 48 -2.68 66.01 10.31
C GLY A 48 -3.34 66.75 9.15
N GLY A 49 -4.68 66.71 9.13
CA GLY A 49 -5.48 67.46 8.18
C GLY A 49 -5.27 68.97 8.34
N SER A 50 -4.39 69.52 7.51
CA SER A 50 -4.44 70.92 7.09
C SER A 50 -5.07 70.98 5.70
N VAL A 51 -6.29 71.50 5.63
CA VAL A 51 -6.93 71.85 4.36
C VAL A 51 -6.53 73.29 4.03
N GLU A 52 -5.57 73.46 3.12
CA GLU A 52 -5.57 74.62 2.21
C GLU A 52 -6.06 74.15 0.83
N PRO A 53 -6.87 74.96 0.12
CA PRO A 53 -7.74 74.46 -0.94
C PRO A 53 -7.10 74.66 -2.31
N ALA A 54 -7.01 73.58 -3.09
CA ALA A 54 -7.19 73.53 -4.55
C ALA A 54 -6.57 72.25 -5.11
N GLU A 55 -7.43 71.27 -5.43
CA GLU A 55 -7.49 70.54 -6.72
C GLU A 55 -8.22 69.21 -6.54
N ALA A 56 -9.38 69.10 -7.22
CA ALA A 56 -10.14 67.90 -7.56
C ALA A 56 -10.30 66.80 -6.48
N VAL A 57 -11.30 66.97 -5.62
CA VAL A 57 -11.85 65.86 -4.81
C VAL A 57 -12.63 64.93 -5.76
N PRO A 58 -12.25 63.64 -5.90
CA PRO A 58 -12.99 62.71 -6.73
C PRO A 58 -14.39 62.48 -6.14
N THR A 59 -15.37 62.50 -7.01
CA THR A 59 -16.79 62.32 -6.69
C THR A 59 -17.04 60.93 -6.06
N ILE A 60 -18.04 60.83 -5.19
CA ILE A 60 -18.39 59.59 -4.45
C ILE A 60 -18.56 58.38 -5.41
N GLU A 61 -19.05 58.63 -6.64
CA GLU A 61 -19.20 57.64 -7.71
C GLU A 61 -17.87 57.04 -8.19
N GLU A 62 -16.79 57.82 -8.22
CA GLU A 62 -15.47 57.35 -8.64
C GLU A 62 -14.80 56.47 -7.57
N ILE A 63 -15.14 56.70 -6.30
CA ILE A 63 -14.66 55.89 -5.17
C ILE A 63 -15.38 54.53 -5.17
N THR A 64 -16.69 54.50 -5.42
CA THR A 64 -17.46 53.25 -5.54
C THR A 64 -16.97 52.40 -6.71
N ASP A 65 -16.71 53.00 -7.87
CA ASP A 65 -16.16 52.30 -9.04
C ASP A 65 -14.77 51.70 -8.79
N GLN A 66 -13.94 52.39 -8.02
CA GLN A 66 -12.62 51.88 -7.63
C GLN A 66 -12.72 50.72 -6.63
N ILE A 67 -13.69 50.75 -5.71
CA ILE A 67 -13.95 49.67 -4.76
C ILE A 67 -14.46 48.43 -5.49
N GLU A 68 -15.42 48.58 -6.40
CA GLU A 68 -15.97 47.48 -7.19
C GLU A 68 -14.90 46.83 -8.08
N LYS A 69 -14.06 47.63 -8.76
CA LYS A 69 -12.92 47.10 -9.54
C LYS A 69 -11.91 46.35 -8.68
N LYS A 70 -11.58 46.85 -7.49
CA LYS A 70 -10.66 46.17 -6.55
C LYS A 70 -11.28 44.87 -6.01
N PHE A 71 -12.58 44.85 -5.71
CA PHE A 71 -13.27 43.65 -5.26
C PHE A 71 -13.38 42.60 -6.37
N ALA A 72 -13.72 43.00 -7.59
CA ALA A 72 -13.78 42.10 -8.75
C ALA A 72 -12.41 41.46 -9.04
N ALA A 73 -11.33 42.24 -9.01
CA ALA A 73 -9.98 41.72 -9.21
C ALA A 73 -9.57 40.72 -8.12
N LYS A 74 -9.93 40.99 -6.86
CA LYS A 74 -9.66 40.10 -5.73
C LYS A 74 -10.47 38.81 -5.83
N PHE A 75 -11.74 38.90 -6.22
CA PHE A 75 -12.63 37.76 -6.40
C PHE A 75 -12.16 36.84 -7.54
N GLU A 76 -11.75 37.39 -8.67
CA GLU A 76 -11.23 36.59 -9.79
C GLU A 76 -9.89 35.92 -9.44
N MET A 77 -8.99 36.59 -8.69
CA MET A 77 -7.78 35.95 -8.18
C MET A 77 -8.08 34.80 -7.20
N GLU A 78 -9.09 34.94 -6.36
CA GLU A 78 -9.47 33.93 -5.37
C GLU A 78 -10.15 32.72 -6.02
N LYS A 79 -11.00 32.97 -7.02
CA LYS A 79 -11.60 31.95 -7.88
C LYS A 79 -10.54 31.18 -8.67
N ALA A 80 -9.56 31.87 -9.26
CA ALA A 80 -8.45 31.23 -9.96
C ALA A 80 -7.58 30.36 -9.03
N LYS A 81 -7.29 30.84 -7.81
CA LYS A 81 -6.59 30.05 -6.78
C LYS A 81 -7.39 28.83 -6.33
N MET A 82 -8.71 28.97 -6.20
CA MET A 82 -9.61 27.88 -5.83
C MET A 82 -9.70 26.82 -6.93
N GLN A 83 -9.79 27.25 -8.19
CA GLN A 83 -9.79 26.36 -9.36
C GLN A 83 -8.46 25.63 -9.51
N ALA A 84 -7.32 26.34 -9.40
CA ALA A 84 -6.00 25.73 -9.45
C ALA A 84 -5.79 24.71 -8.31
N ASN A 85 -6.22 25.02 -7.09
CA ASN A 85 -6.16 24.07 -5.97
C ASN A 85 -7.09 22.86 -6.17
N MET A 86 -8.24 23.05 -6.81
CA MET A 86 -9.17 21.96 -7.11
C MET A 86 -8.61 21.02 -8.19
N GLU A 87 -8.02 21.56 -9.25
CA GLU A 87 -7.36 20.79 -10.32
C GLU A 87 -6.15 20.00 -9.81
N VAL A 88 -5.30 20.61 -8.97
CA VAL A 88 -4.16 19.92 -8.34
C VAL A 88 -4.62 18.78 -7.42
N ASN A 89 -5.73 18.96 -6.70
CA ASN A 89 -6.26 17.95 -5.78
C ASN A 89 -7.00 16.81 -6.51
N ILE A 90 -7.54 17.05 -7.71
CA ILE A 90 -8.13 16.03 -8.58
C ILE A 90 -7.01 15.21 -9.26
N ALA A 91 -6.03 15.86 -9.87
CA ALA A 91 -4.90 15.19 -10.52
C ALA A 91 -4.14 14.27 -9.55
N THR A 92 -3.87 14.74 -8.33
CA THR A 92 -3.15 13.94 -7.33
C THR A 92 -3.94 12.75 -6.77
N LYS A 93 -5.27 12.74 -6.85
CA LYS A 93 -6.11 11.59 -6.44
C LYS A 93 -6.15 10.50 -7.51
N ASP A 94 -6.30 10.89 -8.77
CA ASP A 94 -6.38 9.94 -9.88
C ASP A 94 -5.03 9.26 -10.16
N ASP A 95 -3.92 10.01 -10.04
CA ASP A 95 -2.57 9.47 -10.23
C ASP A 95 -2.17 8.50 -9.11
N LYS A 96 -2.53 8.77 -7.85
CA LYS A 96 -2.23 7.88 -6.72
C LYS A 96 -3.09 6.62 -6.71
N ALA A 97 -4.38 6.73 -7.05
CA ALA A 97 -5.26 5.57 -7.17
C ALA A 97 -4.85 4.66 -8.35
N GLY A 98 -4.43 5.24 -9.47
CA GLY A 98 -3.88 4.52 -10.62
C GLY A 98 -2.55 3.83 -10.30
N ALA A 99 -1.60 4.53 -9.69
CA ALA A 99 -0.31 3.98 -9.29
C ALA A 99 -0.44 2.84 -8.26
N GLN A 100 -1.35 2.97 -7.30
CA GLN A 100 -1.56 1.93 -6.29
C GLN A 100 -2.27 0.69 -6.86
N ARG A 101 -3.23 0.86 -7.78
CA ARG A 101 -3.84 -0.26 -8.52
C ARG A 101 -2.85 -0.96 -9.44
N ALA A 102 -1.99 -0.21 -10.13
CA ALA A 102 -0.91 -0.77 -10.95
C ALA A 102 0.07 -1.58 -10.09
N THR A 103 0.39 -1.10 -8.90
CA THR A 103 1.27 -1.81 -7.94
C THR A 103 0.62 -3.10 -7.42
N ILE A 104 -0.68 -3.07 -7.08
CA ILE A 104 -1.42 -4.26 -6.62
C ILE A 104 -1.56 -5.28 -7.76
N GLY A 105 -1.88 -4.84 -8.98
CA GLY A 105 -1.97 -5.72 -10.15
C GLY A 105 -0.64 -6.41 -10.46
N GLN A 106 0.48 -5.68 -10.39
CA GLN A 106 1.81 -6.24 -10.55
C GLN A 106 2.16 -7.24 -9.43
N ALA A 107 1.78 -6.95 -8.17
CA ALA A 107 1.98 -7.87 -7.06
C ALA A 107 1.19 -9.18 -7.23
N LYS A 108 -0.09 -9.09 -7.64
CA LYS A 108 -0.92 -10.27 -7.95
C LYS A 108 -0.32 -11.10 -9.08
N LEU A 109 0.15 -10.46 -10.14
CA LEU A 109 0.80 -11.14 -11.26
C LEU A 109 2.08 -11.87 -10.83
N ARG A 110 2.91 -11.24 -9.97
CA ARG A 110 4.12 -11.87 -9.42
C ARG A 110 3.77 -13.07 -8.56
N ALA A 111 2.82 -12.93 -7.63
CA ALA A 111 2.36 -14.03 -6.77
C ALA A 111 1.82 -15.20 -7.60
N ARG A 112 1.06 -14.91 -8.66
CA ARG A 112 0.56 -15.93 -9.59
C ARG A 112 1.68 -16.64 -10.34
N LYS A 113 2.67 -15.90 -10.86
CA LYS A 113 3.83 -16.48 -11.55
C LYS A 113 4.66 -17.39 -10.62
N GLU A 114 4.87 -16.95 -9.39
CA GLU A 114 5.62 -17.72 -8.39
C GLU A 114 4.88 -19.01 -8.00
N ALA A 115 3.58 -18.91 -7.76
CA ALA A 115 2.74 -20.05 -7.38
C ALA A 115 2.57 -21.09 -8.52
N LEU A 116 2.52 -20.63 -9.76
CA LEU A 116 2.40 -21.48 -10.95
C LEU A 116 3.74 -21.97 -11.50
N LYS A 117 4.87 -21.57 -10.89
CA LYS A 117 6.19 -22.06 -11.26
C LYS A 117 6.20 -23.59 -11.19
N LEU A 118 6.58 -24.22 -12.29
CA LEU A 118 6.72 -25.67 -12.36
C LEU A 118 8.06 -26.09 -11.77
N ILE A 119 8.02 -27.06 -10.86
CA ILE A 119 9.22 -27.69 -10.29
C ILE A 119 9.17 -29.17 -10.61
N ARG A 120 10.28 -29.69 -11.14
CA ARG A 120 10.47 -31.10 -11.43
C ARG A 120 10.83 -31.84 -10.14
N VAL A 121 9.98 -32.76 -9.73
CA VAL A 121 10.18 -33.55 -8.51
C VAL A 121 9.81 -35.01 -8.73
N VAL A 122 10.48 -35.89 -7.99
CA VAL A 122 10.05 -37.28 -7.78
C VAL A 122 9.38 -37.36 -6.42
N ILE A 123 8.19 -37.98 -6.37
CA ILE A 123 7.40 -38.11 -5.15
C ILE A 123 7.51 -39.52 -4.62
N THR A 124 7.80 -39.66 -3.33
CA THR A 124 7.66 -40.92 -2.60
C THR A 124 6.53 -40.81 -1.59
N VAL A 125 5.55 -41.71 -1.68
CA VAL A 125 4.43 -41.77 -0.75
C VAL A 125 4.85 -42.49 0.53
N LYS A 126 4.69 -41.82 1.67
CA LYS A 126 4.94 -42.37 3.01
C LYS A 126 3.66 -42.75 3.75
N ASP A 127 2.50 -42.33 3.23
CA ASP A 127 1.19 -42.70 3.74
C ASP A 127 0.86 -44.17 3.36
N PRO A 128 0.76 -45.10 4.34
CA PRO A 128 0.44 -46.49 4.06
C PRO A 128 -0.90 -46.69 3.36
N ALA A 129 -1.87 -45.79 3.56
CA ALA A 129 -3.19 -45.90 2.95
C ALA A 129 -3.20 -45.60 1.44
N LYS A 130 -2.21 -44.84 0.97
CA LYS A 130 -2.11 -44.36 -0.42
C LYS A 130 -0.94 -44.98 -1.18
N GLN A 131 -0.23 -45.92 -0.56
CA GLN A 131 0.96 -46.53 -1.15
C GLN A 131 0.65 -47.34 -2.42
N SER A 132 -0.57 -47.86 -2.54
CA SER A 132 -1.03 -48.62 -3.72
C SER A 132 -1.69 -47.75 -4.79
N TRP A 133 -1.74 -46.43 -4.61
CA TRP A 133 -2.40 -45.53 -5.57
C TRP A 133 -1.44 -45.12 -6.68
N GLU A 134 -1.93 -45.09 -7.91
CA GLU A 134 -1.15 -44.60 -9.06
C GLU A 134 -0.88 -43.10 -8.99
N GLY A 135 -1.80 -42.35 -8.38
CA GLY A 135 -1.71 -40.90 -8.18
C GLY A 135 -2.97 -40.32 -7.52
N GLU A 136 -2.96 -39.02 -7.28
CA GLU A 136 -4.10 -38.29 -6.71
C GLU A 136 -4.32 -36.97 -7.47
N ILE A 137 -5.57 -36.57 -7.66
CA ILE A 137 -5.90 -35.23 -8.15
C ILE A 137 -5.86 -34.27 -6.96
N ILE A 138 -4.92 -33.33 -6.99
CA ILE A 138 -4.79 -32.29 -5.96
C ILE A 138 -5.32 -30.99 -6.51
N SER A 139 -6.16 -30.33 -5.71
CA SER A 139 -6.54 -28.94 -5.92
C SER A 139 -5.94 -28.07 -4.83
N ALA A 140 -5.39 -26.92 -5.24
CA ALA A 140 -4.89 -25.88 -4.35
C ALA A 140 -5.19 -24.51 -4.96
N GLY A 141 -5.65 -23.56 -4.15
CA GLY A 141 -5.99 -22.24 -4.64
C GLY A 141 -6.21 -21.22 -3.54
N ASN A 142 -6.23 -19.96 -3.94
CA ASN A 142 -6.63 -18.83 -3.10
C ASN A 142 -7.23 -17.72 -3.97
N ASP A 143 -7.77 -16.68 -3.32
CA ASP A 143 -8.43 -15.56 -4.01
C ASP A 143 -7.50 -14.80 -4.99
N VAL A 144 -6.19 -14.78 -4.74
CA VAL A 144 -5.23 -14.02 -5.55
C VAL A 144 -4.79 -14.78 -6.80
N ILE A 145 -4.61 -16.10 -6.70
CA ILE A 145 -4.02 -16.95 -7.75
C ILE A 145 -5.10 -17.69 -8.54
N GLY A 146 -6.26 -17.94 -7.92
CA GLY A 146 -7.29 -18.86 -8.41
C GLY A 146 -7.05 -20.30 -7.96
N GLU A 147 -7.89 -21.22 -8.44
CA GLU A 147 -7.78 -22.66 -8.18
C GLU A 147 -6.90 -23.34 -9.24
N VAL A 148 -5.97 -24.17 -8.79
CA VAL A 148 -5.11 -25.00 -9.63
C VAL A 148 -5.35 -26.46 -9.28
N LYS A 149 -5.81 -27.25 -10.25
CA LYS A 149 -6.11 -28.67 -10.10
C LYS A 149 -5.28 -29.50 -11.08
N LYS A 150 -4.50 -30.46 -10.57
CA LYS A 150 -3.67 -31.37 -11.38
C LYS A 150 -3.70 -32.78 -10.82
N PHE A 151 -3.68 -33.77 -11.71
CA PHE A 151 -3.37 -35.15 -11.36
C PHE A 151 -1.87 -35.29 -11.14
N ILE A 152 -1.48 -35.89 -10.01
CA ILE A 152 -0.09 -36.06 -9.62
C ILE A 152 0.19 -37.56 -9.53
N PRO A 153 1.03 -38.10 -10.41
CA PRO A 153 1.41 -39.51 -10.35
C PRO A 153 2.35 -39.76 -9.17
N TYR A 154 2.16 -40.92 -8.52
CA TYR A 154 3.02 -41.45 -7.46
C TYR A 154 3.91 -42.58 -7.94
N MET A 155 3.45 -43.35 -8.92
CA MET A 155 4.20 -44.46 -9.52
C MET A 155 4.68 -44.08 -10.92
N ASN A 156 5.76 -44.72 -11.39
CA ASN A 156 6.33 -44.58 -12.74
C ASN A 156 6.78 -43.14 -13.10
N ALA A 157 7.12 -42.32 -12.10
CA ALA A 157 7.62 -40.96 -12.29
C ALA A 157 9.14 -40.84 -12.02
N GLU A 158 9.92 -41.85 -12.43
CA GLU A 158 11.38 -41.87 -12.22
C GLU A 158 12.08 -40.73 -12.97
N GLU A 159 11.58 -40.36 -14.15
CA GLU A 159 12.05 -39.20 -14.92
C GLU A 159 11.63 -37.85 -14.30
N GLY A 160 10.91 -37.85 -13.18
CA GLY A 160 10.43 -36.66 -12.50
C GLY A 160 9.21 -36.03 -13.16
N TYR A 161 8.29 -35.54 -12.34
CA TYR A 161 7.06 -34.89 -12.78
C TYR A 161 7.09 -33.40 -12.46
N HIS A 162 6.54 -32.57 -13.36
CA HIS A 162 6.49 -31.13 -13.19
C HIS A 162 5.23 -30.71 -12.44
N ILE A 163 5.38 -30.18 -11.23
CA ILE A 163 4.28 -29.82 -10.34
C ILE A 163 4.30 -28.31 -10.08
N PRO A 164 3.14 -27.61 -10.11
CA PRO A 164 3.05 -26.22 -9.69
C PRO A 164 3.45 -26.03 -8.22
N GLN A 165 4.23 -24.98 -7.92
CA GLN A 165 4.71 -24.66 -6.57
C GLN A 165 3.58 -24.66 -5.52
N ILE A 166 2.41 -24.10 -5.84
CA ILE A 166 1.27 -24.04 -4.91
C ILE A 166 0.80 -25.44 -4.48
N ILE A 167 0.76 -26.39 -5.40
CA ILE A 167 0.39 -27.78 -5.13
C ILE A 167 1.49 -28.47 -4.33
N LEU A 168 2.75 -28.21 -4.67
CA LEU A 168 3.90 -28.77 -3.96
C LEU A 168 3.93 -28.32 -2.49
N ASN A 169 3.59 -27.06 -2.22
CA ASN A 169 3.44 -26.54 -0.85
C ASN A 169 2.37 -27.31 -0.08
N VAL A 170 1.19 -27.51 -0.67
CA VAL A 170 0.11 -28.29 -0.05
C VAL A 170 0.55 -29.73 0.25
N LEU A 171 1.24 -30.39 -0.68
CA LEU A 171 1.72 -31.75 -0.46
C LEU A 171 2.82 -31.83 0.60
N LYS A 172 3.68 -30.81 0.71
CA LYS A 172 4.73 -30.72 1.73
C LYS A 172 4.14 -30.56 3.14
N ASP A 173 3.00 -29.89 3.24
CA ASP A 173 2.33 -29.68 4.51
C ASP A 173 1.48 -30.89 4.93
N LYS A 174 1.04 -31.73 3.99
CA LYS A 174 0.27 -32.95 4.30
C LYS A 174 1.03 -33.92 5.22
N GLU A 175 0.35 -34.34 6.27
CA GLU A 175 0.83 -35.26 7.29
C GLU A 175 -0.10 -36.47 7.42
N CYS A 176 0.46 -37.63 7.73
CA CYS A 176 -0.27 -38.84 8.05
C CYS A 176 0.11 -39.35 9.44
N THR A 177 -0.83 -40.03 10.10
CA THR A 177 -0.58 -40.65 11.40
C THR A 177 -0.21 -42.11 11.18
N VAL A 178 1.00 -42.49 11.59
CA VAL A 178 1.48 -43.86 11.57
C VAL A 178 1.57 -44.42 12.98
N PHE A 179 1.17 -45.68 13.15
CA PHE A 179 1.26 -46.37 14.44
C PHE A 179 2.56 -47.16 14.49
N VAL A 180 3.44 -46.79 15.44
CA VAL A 180 4.70 -47.50 15.69
C VAL A 180 4.60 -48.27 17.00
N ASN A 181 5.13 -49.48 17.03
CA ASN A 181 5.23 -50.27 18.25
C ASN A 181 6.39 -49.74 19.09
N ARG A 182 6.11 -49.33 20.33
CA ARG A 182 7.11 -48.92 21.32
C ARG A 182 7.02 -49.85 22.52
N LYS A 183 8.17 -50.33 23.00
CA LYS A 183 8.24 -51.08 24.25
C LYS A 183 7.95 -50.15 25.42
N GLY A 184 6.91 -50.46 26.20
CA GLY A 184 6.58 -49.76 27.45
C GLY A 184 7.55 -50.11 28.57
N ALA A 185 7.45 -49.41 29.70
CA ALA A 185 8.25 -49.69 30.89
C ALA A 185 8.05 -51.13 31.40
N ASP A 186 6.85 -51.66 31.27
CA ASP A 186 6.48 -53.02 31.67
C ASP A 186 6.87 -54.11 30.65
N GLY A 187 7.66 -53.76 29.64
CA GLY A 187 8.10 -54.68 28.58
C GLY A 187 7.03 -55.04 27.54
N LYS A 188 5.78 -54.64 27.72
CA LYS A 188 4.69 -54.83 26.74
C LYS A 188 4.83 -53.88 25.54
N MET A 189 4.42 -54.35 24.36
CA MET A 189 4.43 -53.56 23.13
C MET A 189 3.18 -52.67 23.07
N LEU A 190 3.38 -51.36 23.12
CA LEU A 190 2.33 -50.35 23.01
C LEU A 190 2.35 -49.75 21.60
N LYS A 191 1.20 -49.69 20.93
CA LYS A 191 1.05 -48.96 19.68
C LYS A 191 0.93 -47.46 19.99
N LYS A 192 1.91 -46.67 19.56
CA LYS A 192 1.90 -45.22 19.69
C LYS A 192 1.69 -44.57 18.33
N ALA A 193 0.73 -43.67 18.25
CA ALA A 193 0.53 -42.82 17.08
C ALA A 193 1.66 -41.80 16.95
N LYS A 194 2.20 -41.62 15.74
CA LYS A 194 3.18 -40.60 15.39
C LYS A 194 2.72 -39.91 14.10
N GLN A 195 2.73 -38.60 14.09
CA GLN A 195 2.53 -37.83 12.85
C GLN A 195 3.85 -37.75 12.08
N ILE A 196 3.79 -38.05 10.79
CA ILE A 196 4.89 -37.93 9.84
C ILE A 196 4.40 -37.22 8.59
N LYS A 197 5.30 -36.65 7.79
CA LYS A 197 4.96 -36.13 6.47
C LYS A 197 4.44 -37.26 5.58
N ALA A 198 3.33 -37.01 4.89
CA ALA A 198 2.67 -37.99 4.03
C ALA A 198 3.46 -38.29 2.75
N TYR A 199 4.27 -37.32 2.29
CA TYR A 199 5.07 -37.41 1.07
C TYR A 199 6.52 -36.99 1.34
N ALA A 200 7.44 -37.54 0.56
CA ALA A 200 8.81 -37.05 0.42
C ALA A 200 9.08 -36.66 -1.03
N PHE A 201 9.96 -35.67 -1.21
CA PHE A 201 10.28 -35.09 -2.50
C PHE A 201 11.77 -35.14 -2.74
N GLU A 202 12.15 -35.57 -3.93
CA GLU A 202 13.48 -35.39 -4.49
C GLU A 202 13.40 -34.35 -5.60
N TYR A 203 14.17 -33.27 -5.46
CA TYR A 203 14.16 -32.17 -6.40
C TYR A 203 15.15 -32.45 -7.53
N LEU A 204 14.65 -32.47 -8.76
CA LEU A 204 15.48 -32.65 -9.95
C LEU A 204 15.74 -31.30 -10.61
N GLU A 205 16.80 -31.26 -11.40
CA GLU A 205 17.10 -30.10 -12.25
C GLU A 205 16.00 -29.93 -13.31
N PRO A 206 15.66 -28.68 -13.64
CA PRO A 206 14.72 -28.39 -14.72
C PRO A 206 15.28 -28.92 -16.05
N LEU A 207 14.39 -29.22 -17.00
CA LEU A 207 14.78 -29.67 -18.32
C LEU A 207 15.69 -28.66 -19.02
N THR A 208 16.71 -29.18 -19.70
CA THR A 208 17.61 -28.40 -20.54
C THR A 208 16.87 -27.86 -21.78
N PRO A 209 17.39 -26.83 -22.46
CA PRO A 209 16.77 -26.29 -23.67
C PRO A 209 16.58 -27.32 -24.79
N ASP A 210 17.50 -28.27 -24.91
CA ASP A 210 17.46 -29.33 -25.91
C ASP A 210 16.33 -30.32 -25.60
N GLU A 211 16.22 -30.77 -24.35
CA GLU A 211 15.13 -31.65 -23.87
C GLU A 211 13.76 -30.98 -23.98
N LEU A 212 13.66 -29.66 -23.75
CA LEU A 212 12.43 -28.91 -23.96
C LEU A 212 12.00 -28.88 -25.44
N THR A 213 12.97 -28.79 -26.34
CA THR A 213 12.71 -28.80 -27.79
C THR A 213 12.22 -30.18 -28.24
N GLU A 214 12.85 -31.25 -27.74
CA GLU A 214 12.42 -32.62 -28.00
C GLU A 214 11.04 -32.90 -27.42
N LEU A 215 10.77 -32.45 -26.19
CA LEU A 215 9.46 -32.55 -25.56
C LEU A 215 8.39 -31.82 -26.38
N GLY A 216 8.71 -30.62 -26.89
CA GLY A 216 7.82 -29.87 -27.78
C GLY A 216 7.48 -30.65 -29.06
N ARG A 217 8.49 -31.26 -29.71
CA ARG A 217 8.27 -32.13 -30.88
C ARG A 217 7.36 -33.31 -30.54
N SER A 218 7.63 -34.01 -29.44
CA SER A 218 6.82 -35.16 -29.01
C SER A 218 5.37 -34.76 -28.69
N GLN A 219 5.14 -33.57 -28.11
CA GLN A 219 3.79 -33.07 -27.85
C GLN A 219 3.04 -32.72 -29.14
N THR A 220 3.71 -32.12 -30.12
CA THR A 220 3.14 -31.86 -31.46
C THR A 220 2.78 -33.16 -32.17
N ASP A 221 3.66 -34.17 -32.13
CA ASP A 221 3.41 -35.48 -32.75
C ASP A 221 2.19 -36.19 -32.14
N ARG A 222 1.99 -36.02 -30.82
CA ARG A 222 0.83 -36.55 -30.09
C ARG A 222 -0.42 -35.64 -30.20
N GLN A 223 -0.35 -34.55 -30.96
CA GLN A 223 -1.42 -33.55 -31.10
C GLN A 223 -1.91 -33.00 -29.75
N ALA A 224 -1.00 -32.90 -28.78
CA ALA A 224 -1.32 -32.36 -27.45
C ALA A 224 -1.23 -30.82 -27.39
N LEU A 225 -0.65 -30.21 -28.44
CA LEU A 225 -0.59 -28.77 -28.66
C LEU A 225 -1.43 -28.45 -29.91
N ASP A 226 -2.48 -27.63 -29.73
CA ASP A 226 -3.22 -26.96 -30.81
C ASP A 226 -2.58 -25.60 -31.15
#